data_AF-A0A371LRS3-F1
#
_entry.id   AF-A0A371LRS3-F1
#
_cell.length_a   1.000
_cell.length_b   1.000
_cell.length_c   1.000
_cell.angle_alpha   90.00
_cell.angle_beta   90.00
_cell.angle_gamma   90.00
#
_symmetry.space_group_name_H-M   'P 1'
#
loop_
_entity.id
_entity.type
_entity.pdbx_description
1 polymer ?
#
loop_
_entity_poly.entity_id
_entity_poly.type
_entity_poly.pdbx_seq_one_letter_code
_entity_poly.pdbx_strand_id
1 'polypeptide(L)'
;RVFVAVLALATIGYFDYTYRLPRLTLIAITPVLLTVLPVWFVWIRQRPLEESQRAIIVSDNHKEVRRTLSDIELPVLGYLCPTTSLPNRPEFSAEGATAIADGGMTLDGVERLGGLSRIEDILVEYNVDTVILAFEHSYRAEFFGILDACYEHGV
;
A
#
# COMPACT_ATOMS: atom_id res chain seq x y z
N ARG A 1 2.15 -1.57 25.70
CA ARG A 1 0.68 -1.77 25.51
C ARG A 1 0.23 -3.17 26.00
N VAL A 2 0.89 -4.25 25.59
CA VAL A 2 0.56 -5.63 26.02
C VAL A 2 0.74 -5.85 27.54
N PHE A 3 1.84 -5.39 28.15
CA PHE A 3 2.06 -5.52 29.60
C PHE A 3 0.99 -4.83 30.46
N VAL A 4 0.47 -3.69 30.00
CA VAL A 4 -0.62 -2.97 30.70
C VAL A 4 -1.92 -3.76 30.63
N ALA A 5 -2.20 -4.40 29.49
CA ALA A 5 -3.35 -5.28 29.33
C ALA A 5 -3.26 -6.53 30.23
N VAL A 6 -2.06 -7.12 30.37
CA VAL A 6 -1.82 -8.26 31.25
C VAL A 6 -2.00 -7.87 32.73
N LEU A 7 -1.47 -6.71 33.14
CA LEU A 7 -1.59 -6.21 34.52
C LEU A 7 -3.05 -5.85 34.87
N ALA A 8 -3.76 -5.19 33.95
CA ALA A 8 -5.18 -4.86 34.10
C ALA A 8 -6.04 -6.13 34.23
N LEU A 9 -5.65 -7.21 33.55
CA LEU A 9 -6.37 -8.47 33.68
C LEU A 9 -6.15 -9.18 34.99
N ALA A 10 -4.91 -9.17 35.48
CA ALA A 10 -4.57 -9.74 36.77
C ALA A 10 -5.32 -9.02 37.90
N THR A 11 -5.57 -7.71 37.75
CA THR A 11 -6.36 -6.92 38.70
C THR A 11 -7.87 -7.14 38.58
N ILE A 12 -8.40 -7.36 37.38
CA ILE A 12 -9.82 -7.72 37.18
C ILE A 12 -10.16 -9.11 37.76
N GLY A 13 -9.24 -10.07 37.66
CA GLY A 13 -9.41 -11.40 38.27
C GLY A 13 -9.45 -11.39 39.81
N TYR A 14 -9.03 -10.30 40.45
CA TYR A 14 -9.08 -10.13 41.91
C TYR A 14 -10.46 -9.70 42.43
N PHE A 15 -11.30 -9.08 41.58
CA PHE A 15 -12.63 -8.63 41.97
C PHE A 15 -13.65 -9.76 41.82
N ASP A 16 -13.80 -10.53 42.90
CA ASP A 16 -14.75 -11.65 43.08
C ASP A 16 -16.21 -11.16 42.90
N TYR A 17 -16.74 -11.23 41.67
CA TYR A 17 -18.09 -10.80 41.33
C TYR A 17 -19.09 -11.94 41.58
N THR A 18 -20.10 -11.70 42.42
CA THR A 18 -21.07 -12.69 42.90
C THR A 18 -22.10 -13.08 41.83
N TYR A 19 -21.69 -13.73 40.74
CA TYR A 19 -22.61 -14.35 39.79
C TYR A 19 -22.92 -15.80 40.22
N ARG A 20 -24.20 -16.19 40.17
CA ARG A 20 -24.69 -17.58 40.42
C ARG A 20 -24.32 -18.58 39.32
N LEU A 21 -23.19 -18.37 38.64
CA LEU A 21 -22.62 -19.34 37.71
C LEU A 21 -21.66 -20.26 38.49
N PRO A 22 -21.51 -21.54 38.12
CA PRO A 22 -20.50 -22.41 38.74
C PRO A 22 -19.14 -21.72 38.62
N ARG A 23 -18.58 -21.26 39.74
CA ARG A 23 -17.36 -20.41 39.81
C ARG A 23 -16.20 -20.96 38.97
N LEU A 24 -16.14 -22.29 38.85
CA LEU A 24 -15.18 -23.02 38.03
C LEU A 24 -15.20 -22.59 36.55
N THR A 25 -16.37 -22.38 35.96
CA THR A 25 -16.52 -22.02 34.54
C THR A 25 -15.99 -20.62 34.24
N LEU A 26 -16.25 -19.66 35.14
CA LEU A 26 -15.78 -18.29 35.00
C LEU A 26 -14.26 -18.19 35.13
N ILE A 27 -13.69 -18.89 36.13
CA ILE A 27 -12.25 -18.95 36.36
C ILE A 27 -11.53 -19.64 35.19
N ALA A 28 -12.13 -20.68 34.61
CA ALA A 28 -11.55 -21.40 33.48
C ALA A 28 -11.64 -20.61 32.16
N ILE A 29 -12.77 -19.95 31.88
CA ILE A 29 -13.00 -19.33 30.57
C ILE A 29 -12.32 -17.97 30.41
N THR A 30 -12.11 -17.23 31.50
CA THR A 30 -11.48 -15.90 31.49
C THR A 30 -10.05 -15.93 30.93
N PRO A 31 -9.11 -16.77 31.42
CA PRO A 31 -7.75 -16.82 30.87
C PRO A 31 -7.72 -17.43 29.46
N VAL A 32 -8.63 -18.35 29.14
CA VAL A 32 -8.78 -18.93 27.80
C VAL A 32 -9.17 -17.84 26.81
N LEU A 33 -10.20 -17.05 27.12
CA LEU A 33 -10.62 -15.95 26.26
C LEU A 33 -9.50 -14.92 26.10
N LEU A 34 -8.71 -14.68 27.17
CA LEU A 34 -7.59 -13.75 27.09
C LEU A 34 -6.40 -14.22 26.26
N THR A 35 -6.27 -15.52 26.03
CA THR A 35 -5.20 -16.04 25.18
C THR A 35 -5.72 -16.26 23.76
N VAL A 36 -6.93 -16.79 23.61
CA VAL A 36 -7.55 -17.06 22.31
C VAL A 36 -7.81 -15.77 21.53
N LEU A 37 -8.38 -14.73 22.17
CA LEU A 37 -8.67 -13.48 21.47
C LEU A 37 -7.42 -12.81 20.86
N PRO A 38 -6.33 -12.55 21.60
CA PRO A 38 -5.16 -11.92 21.00
C PRO A 38 -4.46 -12.83 19.98
N VAL A 39 -4.43 -14.14 20.18
CA VAL A 39 -3.87 -15.08 19.19
C VAL A 39 -4.68 -15.04 17.90
N TRP A 40 -6.02 -15.12 18.00
CA TRP A 40 -6.93 -15.00 16.87
C TRP A 40 -6.78 -13.65 16.16
N PHE A 41 -6.64 -12.57 16.92
CA PHE A 41 -6.49 -11.21 16.38
C PHE A 41 -5.15 -11.04 15.65
N VAL A 42 -4.06 -11.61 16.18
CA VAL A 42 -2.76 -11.63 15.50
C VAL A 42 -2.84 -12.47 14.23
N TRP A 43 -3.53 -13.61 14.27
CA TRP A 43 -3.67 -14.48 13.11
C TRP A 43 -4.49 -13.84 11.98
N ILE A 44 -5.59 -13.13 12.29
CA ILE A 44 -6.35 -12.35 11.30
C ILE A 44 -5.57 -11.13 10.80
N ARG A 45 -4.77 -10.50 11.68
CA ARG A 45 -4.01 -9.30 11.32
C ARG A 45 -2.71 -9.63 10.58
N GLN A 46 -2.20 -10.84 10.71
CA GLN A 46 -1.17 -11.39 9.84
C GLN A 46 -1.80 -11.67 8.48
N ARG A 47 -2.07 -10.60 7.71
CA ARG A 47 -2.06 -10.74 6.26
C ARG A 47 -0.62 -11.12 5.91
N PRO A 48 -0.38 -12.34 5.40
CA PRO A 48 0.93 -12.64 4.86
C PRO A 48 1.12 -11.65 3.71
N LEU A 49 2.10 -10.77 3.86
CA LEU A 49 2.69 -10.01 2.77
C LEU A 49 3.56 -10.96 1.91
N GLU A 50 3.11 -12.22 1.76
CA GLU A 50 3.76 -13.23 0.95
C GLU A 50 3.14 -13.17 -0.44
N GLU A 51 4.00 -12.93 -1.43
CA GLU A 51 3.76 -12.83 -2.89
C GLU A 51 3.15 -11.49 -3.35
N SER A 52 3.89 -10.38 -3.31
CA SER A 52 5.02 -10.08 -4.21
C SER A 52 4.63 -10.17 -5.69
N GLN A 53 3.88 -9.16 -6.19
CA GLN A 53 3.82 -8.80 -7.62
C GLN A 53 3.03 -7.52 -7.96
N ARG A 54 2.61 -6.70 -6.99
CA ARG A 54 1.64 -5.62 -7.25
C ARG A 54 2.03 -4.28 -6.66
N ALA A 55 3.33 -4.04 -6.53
CA ALA A 55 3.85 -2.71 -6.28
C ALA A 55 3.87 -1.90 -7.59
N ILE A 56 3.41 -0.66 -7.56
CA ILE A 56 3.56 0.29 -8.67
C ILE A 56 4.44 1.47 -8.25
N ILE A 57 5.27 1.96 -9.17
CA ILE A 57 6.05 3.18 -8.95
C ILE A 57 5.30 4.36 -9.57
N VAL A 58 5.13 5.43 -8.80
CA VAL A 58 4.52 6.67 -9.28
C VAL A 58 5.54 7.78 -9.17
N SER A 59 5.85 8.41 -10.30
CA SER A 59 6.90 9.43 -10.37
C SER A 59 6.55 10.51 -11.37
N ASP A 60 7.04 11.72 -11.11
CA ASP A 60 6.97 12.86 -12.03
C ASP A 60 8.04 12.76 -13.14
N ASN A 61 9.15 12.06 -12.90
CA ASN A 61 10.32 12.04 -13.76
C ASN A 61 10.86 10.62 -14.00
N HIS A 62 11.09 10.26 -15.27
CA HIS A 62 11.69 8.98 -15.66
C HIS A 62 13.08 8.73 -15.05
N LYS A 63 13.84 9.79 -14.74
CA LYS A 63 15.16 9.65 -14.07
C LYS A 63 15.02 9.10 -12.65
N GLU A 64 14.01 9.56 -11.92
CA GLU A 64 13.72 9.11 -10.55
C GLU A 64 13.16 7.69 -10.53
N VAL A 65 12.32 7.32 -11.52
CA VAL A 65 11.87 5.94 -11.70
C VAL A 65 13.06 4.99 -11.82
N ARG A 66 14.03 5.30 -12.69
CA ARG A 66 15.23 4.45 -12.87
C ARG A 66 16.11 4.38 -11.62
N ARG A 67 16.25 5.50 -10.91
CA ARG A 67 17.00 5.55 -9.65
C ARG A 67 16.34 4.68 -8.58
N THR A 68 15.02 4.78 -8.47
CA THR A 68 14.20 4.04 -7.51
C THR A 68 14.18 2.55 -7.84
N LEU A 69 14.07 2.17 -9.12
CA LEU A 69 14.18 0.79 -9.59
C LEU A 69 15.53 0.15 -9.25
N SER A 70 16.62 0.94 -9.23
CA SER A 70 17.94 0.43 -8.88
C SER A 70 18.17 0.26 -7.37
N ASP A 71 17.36 0.93 -6.54
CA ASP A 71 17.51 0.97 -5.08
C ASP A 71 16.52 0.03 -4.37
N ILE A 72 15.49 -0.42 -5.08
CA ILE A 72 14.40 -1.25 -4.55
C ILE A 72 14.57 -2.70 -5.00
N GLU A 73 14.60 -3.62 -4.02
CA GLU A 73 14.65 -5.07 -4.25
C GLU A 73 13.25 -5.72 -4.41
N LEU A 74 12.17 -4.92 -4.39
CA LEU A 74 10.80 -5.40 -4.60
C LEU A 74 10.47 -5.52 -6.10
N PRO A 75 9.78 -6.59 -6.54
CA PRO A 75 9.28 -6.70 -7.90
C PRO A 75 8.13 -5.71 -8.15
N VAL A 76 8.31 -4.85 -9.15
CA VAL A 76 7.36 -3.78 -9.52
C VAL A 76 6.60 -4.18 -10.78
N LEU A 77 5.28 -4.00 -10.77
CA LEU A 77 4.38 -4.32 -11.88
C LEU A 77 4.57 -3.35 -13.06
N GLY A 78 4.77 -2.07 -12.75
CA GLY A 78 4.80 -1.00 -13.73
C GLY A 78 5.04 0.36 -13.09
N TYR A 79 5.19 1.38 -13.93
CA TYR A 79 5.32 2.76 -13.45
C TYR A 79 4.32 3.71 -14.10
N LEU A 80 3.89 4.71 -13.33
CA LEU A 80 3.03 5.81 -13.77
C LEU A 80 3.86 7.09 -13.81
N CYS A 81 3.82 7.77 -14.97
CA CYS A 81 4.58 8.98 -15.20
C CYS A 81 3.83 9.91 -16.15
N PRO A 82 3.76 11.23 -15.89
CA PRO A 82 3.08 12.17 -16.74
C PRO A 82 3.66 12.16 -18.17
N THR A 83 2.83 12.41 -19.18
CA THR A 83 3.26 12.36 -20.59
C THR A 83 4.23 13.49 -20.97
N THR A 84 4.35 14.51 -20.12
CA THR A 84 5.23 15.66 -20.28
C THR A 84 6.70 15.33 -19.98
N SER A 85 6.98 14.32 -19.16
CA SER A 85 8.34 13.95 -18.78
C SER A 85 8.97 12.90 -19.69
N LEU A 86 8.30 12.49 -20.77
CA LEU A 86 8.82 11.51 -21.72
C LEU A 86 10.11 12.01 -22.39
N PRO A 87 11.22 11.25 -22.33
CA PRO A 87 12.53 11.66 -22.87
C PRO A 87 12.57 11.86 -24.39
N ASN A 88 11.53 11.44 -25.11
CA ASN A 88 11.47 11.47 -26.57
C ASN A 88 10.35 12.36 -27.13
N ARG A 89 9.79 13.28 -26.33
CA ARG A 89 8.99 14.36 -26.89
C ARG A 89 9.97 15.40 -27.44
N PRO A 90 10.20 15.49 -28.77
CA PRO A 90 10.75 16.72 -29.32
C PRO A 90 9.83 17.84 -28.84
N GLU A 91 10.39 18.98 -28.44
CA GLU A 91 9.65 20.21 -28.18
C GLU A 91 8.83 20.57 -29.43
N PHE A 92 7.65 19.99 -29.56
CA PHE A 92 6.91 20.03 -30.81
C PHE A 92 6.08 21.30 -30.80
N SER A 93 6.62 22.31 -31.48
CA SER A 93 5.84 23.43 -32.05
C SER A 93 4.59 22.88 -32.74
N ALA A 94 3.49 23.61 -32.59
CA ALA A 94 2.11 23.15 -32.73
C ALA A 94 1.62 22.72 -34.14
N GLU A 95 2.45 22.18 -35.03
CA GLU A 95 2.03 21.80 -36.39
C GLU A 95 2.56 20.42 -36.80
N GLY A 96 1.70 19.40 -36.70
CA GLY A 96 1.87 18.15 -37.45
C GLY A 96 2.59 16.98 -36.78
N ALA A 97 2.31 16.66 -35.51
CA ALA A 97 2.83 15.42 -34.91
C ALA A 97 1.96 14.23 -35.31
N THR A 98 2.47 13.40 -36.23
CA THR A 98 1.90 12.08 -36.52
C THR A 98 1.94 11.23 -35.25
N ALA A 99 0.78 10.81 -34.76
CA ALA A 99 0.66 9.89 -33.63
C ALA A 99 1.20 8.52 -34.04
N ILE A 100 2.44 8.22 -33.64
CA ILE A 100 3.04 6.89 -33.76
C ILE A 100 2.67 6.14 -32.48
N ALA A 101 1.99 5.00 -32.61
CA ALA A 101 1.76 4.08 -31.50
C ALA A 101 3.09 3.38 -31.17
N ASP A 102 3.78 3.84 -30.14
CA ASP A 102 5.12 3.41 -29.73
C ASP A 102 5.15 2.11 -28.90
N GLY A 103 4.01 1.40 -28.82
CA GLY A 103 3.94 0.08 -28.17
C GLY A 103 4.12 0.09 -26.65
N GLY A 104 4.09 1.26 -26.01
CA GLY A 104 4.35 1.40 -24.58
C GLY A 104 5.86 1.46 -24.30
N MET A 105 6.32 2.57 -23.75
CA MET A 105 7.73 2.68 -23.36
C MET A 105 7.99 1.81 -22.13
N THR A 106 8.99 0.95 -22.21
CA THR A 106 9.51 0.19 -21.07
C THR A 106 10.78 0.86 -20.54
N LEU A 107 10.91 0.98 -19.22
CA LEU A 107 12.17 1.37 -18.58
C LEU A 107 12.68 0.17 -17.78
N ASP A 108 13.86 -0.30 -18.16
CA ASP A 108 14.58 -1.36 -17.43
C ASP A 108 13.74 -2.65 -17.22
N GLY A 109 12.92 -2.99 -18.22
CA GLY A 109 12.03 -4.15 -18.18
C GLY A 109 10.65 -3.88 -17.52
N VAL A 110 10.42 -2.68 -17.00
CA VAL A 110 9.15 -2.29 -16.37
C VAL A 110 8.30 -1.46 -17.33
N GLU A 111 7.04 -1.85 -17.50
CA GLU A 111 6.10 -1.20 -18.43
C GLU A 111 5.51 0.10 -17.86
N ARG A 112 5.31 1.08 -18.75
CA ARG A 112 4.56 2.29 -18.41
C ARG A 112 3.05 2.01 -18.45
N LEU A 113 2.43 1.98 -17.27
CA LEU A 113 0.98 1.73 -17.14
C LEU A 113 0.12 2.93 -17.56
N GLY A 114 0.72 4.13 -17.64
CA GLY A 114 0.02 5.34 -18.07
C GLY A 114 0.55 6.62 -17.44
N GLY A 115 -0.31 7.65 -17.46
CA GLY A 115 -0.11 8.90 -16.73
C GLY A 115 -0.72 8.85 -15.33
N LEU A 116 -0.42 9.87 -14.51
CA LEU A 116 -0.87 9.95 -13.11
C LEU A 116 -2.40 9.91 -12.97
N SER A 117 -3.16 10.44 -13.93
CA SER A 117 -4.62 10.46 -13.93
C SER A 117 -5.29 9.08 -14.08
N ARG A 118 -4.52 8.02 -14.35
CA ARG A 118 -5.02 6.64 -14.41
C ARG A 118 -4.75 5.88 -13.11
N ILE A 119 -4.24 6.54 -12.07
CA ILE A 119 -3.85 5.86 -10.83
C ILE A 119 -5.03 5.08 -10.25
N GLU A 120 -6.22 5.67 -10.17
CA GLU A 120 -7.41 5.03 -9.61
C GLU A 120 -7.79 3.76 -10.40
N ASP A 121 -7.80 3.85 -11.73
CA ASP A 121 -8.09 2.70 -12.60
C ASP A 121 -7.07 1.58 -12.39
N ILE A 122 -5.79 1.92 -12.29
CA ILE A 122 -4.69 0.94 -12.14
C ILE A 122 -4.71 0.29 -10.76
N LEU A 123 -5.01 1.04 -9.71
CA LEU A 123 -5.14 0.49 -8.35
C LEU A 123 -6.19 -0.62 -8.30
N VAL A 124 -7.33 -0.41 -8.97
CA VAL A 124 -8.43 -1.38 -9.04
C VAL A 124 -8.14 -2.52 -10.02
N GLU A 125 -7.72 -2.20 -11.25
CA GLU A 125 -7.51 -3.16 -12.34
C GLU A 125 -6.44 -4.20 -11.98
N TYR A 126 -5.34 -3.75 -11.38
CA TYR A 126 -4.22 -4.60 -11.01
C TYR A 126 -4.21 -5.02 -9.54
N ASN A 127 -5.22 -4.60 -8.76
CA ASN A 127 -5.35 -4.90 -7.33
C ASN A 127 -4.05 -4.63 -6.56
N VAL A 128 -3.55 -3.40 -6.73
CA VAL A 128 -2.30 -2.89 -6.19
C VAL A 128 -2.41 -2.76 -4.68
N ASP A 129 -1.39 -3.24 -3.98
CA ASP A 129 -1.30 -3.23 -2.52
C ASP A 129 -0.16 -2.35 -1.99
N THR A 130 0.68 -1.83 -2.88
CA THR A 130 1.79 -0.94 -2.52
C THR A 130 2.04 0.08 -3.61
N VAL A 131 2.10 1.36 -3.23
CA VAL A 131 2.46 2.46 -4.12
C VAL A 131 3.76 3.10 -3.66
N ILE A 132 4.78 3.09 -4.52
CA ILE A 132 6.07 3.72 -4.27
C ILE A 132 6.05 5.11 -4.91
N LEU A 133 6.04 6.15 -4.09
CA LEU A 133 6.04 7.55 -4.54
C LEU A 133 7.48 8.05 -4.70
N ALA A 134 7.90 8.32 -5.93
CA ALA A 134 9.25 8.78 -6.28
C ALA A 134 9.19 10.14 -7.01
N PHE A 135 8.84 11.20 -6.29
CA PHE A 135 8.70 12.56 -6.84
C PHE A 135 9.95 13.42 -6.60
N GLU A 136 10.41 14.15 -7.62
CA GLU A 136 11.51 15.12 -7.51
C GLU A 136 11.00 16.52 -7.18
N HIS A 137 9.96 16.99 -7.89
CA HIS A 137 9.35 18.31 -7.75
C HIS A 137 7.82 18.19 -7.75
N SER A 138 7.23 17.90 -6.59
CA SER A 138 5.79 17.69 -6.48
C SER A 138 4.99 18.95 -6.80
N TYR A 139 4.26 18.96 -7.91
CA TYR A 139 3.03 19.73 -8.00
C TYR A 139 2.11 19.25 -6.88
N ARG A 140 1.93 20.09 -5.86
CA ARG A 140 1.23 19.76 -4.61
C ARG A 140 -0.11 19.07 -4.86
N ALA A 141 -0.86 19.51 -5.87
CA ALA A 141 -2.16 18.94 -6.21
C ALA A 141 -2.07 17.46 -6.66
N GLU A 142 -1.08 17.11 -7.47
CA GLU A 142 -0.95 15.75 -8.00
C GLU A 142 -0.49 14.77 -6.92
N PHE A 143 0.49 15.17 -6.11
CA PHE A 143 0.98 14.34 -5.00
C PHE A 143 -0.11 14.02 -3.98
N PHE A 144 -0.88 15.03 -3.56
CA PHE A 144 -2.00 14.80 -2.64
C PHE A 144 -3.18 14.07 -3.30
N GLY A 145 -3.42 14.28 -4.59
CA GLY A 145 -4.42 13.51 -5.33
C GLY A 145 -4.09 12.02 -5.36
N ILE A 146 -2.83 11.67 -5.56
CA ILE A 146 -2.38 10.27 -5.53
C ILE A 146 -2.48 9.69 -4.12
N LEU A 147 -2.09 10.44 -3.08
CA LEU A 147 -2.26 9.99 -1.70
C LEU A 147 -3.72 9.79 -1.32
N ASP A 148 -4.61 10.68 -1.78
CA ASP A 148 -6.06 10.58 -1.56
C ASP A 148 -6.62 9.34 -2.27
N ALA A 149 -6.23 9.11 -3.52
CA ALA A 149 -6.58 7.90 -4.26
C ALA A 149 -6.10 6.63 -3.55
N CYS A 150 -4.86 6.61 -3.04
CA CYS A 150 -4.35 5.47 -2.27
C CYS A 150 -5.17 5.24 -0.99
N TYR A 151 -5.48 6.31 -0.25
CA TYR A 151 -6.26 6.24 0.98
C TYR A 151 -7.68 5.71 0.76
N GLU A 152 -8.39 6.20 -0.26
CA GLU A 152 -9.74 5.74 -0.61
C GLU A 152 -9.77 4.26 -1.02
N HIS A 153 -8.68 3.76 -1.61
CA HIS A 153 -8.56 2.36 -2.04
C HIS A 153 -7.90 1.45 -0.98
N GLY A 154 -7.47 2.01 0.16
CA GLY A 154 -6.89 1.25 1.27
C GLY A 154 -5.48 0.70 0.99
N VAL A 155 -4.71 1.42 0.18
CA VAL A 155 -3.33 1.12 -0.23
C VAL A 155 -2.31 1.90 0.59
#